data_AF-A0A412FVF3-F1
#
_entry.id   AF-A0A412FVF3-F1
#
_cell.length_a   1.000
_cell.length_b   1.000
_cell.length_c   1.000
_cell.angle_alpha   90.00
_cell.angle_beta   90.00
_cell.angle_gamma   90.00
#
_symmetry.space_group_name_H-M   'P 1'
#
loop_
_entity.id
_entity.type
_entity.pdbx_description
1 polymer ?
#
loop_
_entity_poly.entity_id
_entity_poly.type
_entity_poly.pdbx_seq_one_letter_code
_entity_poly.pdbx_strand_id
1 'polypeptide(L)' 'MIMVLIIAFCFWFGGYAFKNPEKVWEYQHFLTVKDGTPTLFSIYFIKACGILLIVTAIGMLLPFIEVILDKTIFK' A
#
# COMPACT_ATOMS: atom_id res chain seq x y z
N MET A 1 -2.61 1.76 -18.43
CA MET A 1 -1.20 1.89 -18.01
C MET A 1 -1.08 2.49 -16.60
N ILE A 2 -1.63 3.69 -16.35
CA ILE A 2 -1.57 4.36 -15.03
C ILE A 2 -2.15 3.50 -13.89
N MET A 3 -3.30 2.85 -14.11
CA MET A 3 -3.95 2.00 -13.09
C MET A 3 -3.09 0.81 -12.64
N VAL A 4 -2.37 0.17 -13.57
CA VAL A 4 -1.46 -0.94 -13.26
C VAL A 4 -0.26 -0.46 -12.43
N LEU A 5 0.24 0.75 -12.72
CA LEU A 5 1.30 1.38 -11.93
C LEU A 5 0.82 1.72 -10.51
N ILE A 6 -0.43 2.18 -10.36
CA ILE A 6 -1.04 2.44 -9.05
C ILE A 6 -1.16 1.15 -8.24
N ILE A 7 -1.64 0.06 -8.85
CA ILE A 7 -1.74 -1.25 -8.18
C ILE A 7 -0.35 -1.73 -7.72
N ALA A 8 0.66 -1.66 -8.60
CA ALA A 8 2.03 -2.02 -8.26
C ALA A 8 2.60 -1.15 -7.12
N PHE A 9 2.35 0.16 -7.15
CA PHE A 9 2.72 1.07 -6.08
C PHE A 9 2.04 0.72 -4.76
N CYS A 10 0.74 0.43 -4.76
CA CYS A 10 -0.01 0.08 -3.55
C CYS A 10 0.54 -1.20 -2.89
N PHE A 11 0.90 -2.23 -3.67
CA PHE A 11 1.56 -3.41 -3.11
C PHE A 11 2.96 -3.10 -2.59
N TRP A 12 3.77 -2.38 -3.36
CA TRP A 12 5.14 -2.05 -2.99
C TRP A 12 5.19 -1.17 -1.74
N PHE A 13 4.50 -0.03 -1.75
CA PHE A 13 4.49 0.91 -0.64
C PHE A 13 3.71 0.37 0.56
N GLY A 14 2.58 -0.31 0.35
CA GLY A 14 1.83 -0.95 1.43
C GLY A 14 2.65 -2.00 2.18
N GLY A 15 3.36 -2.86 1.44
CA GLY A 15 4.29 -3.84 2.02
C GLY A 15 5.50 -3.17 2.69
N TYR A 16 6.05 -2.12 2.08
CA TYR A 16 7.14 -1.34 2.67
C TYR A 16 6.74 -0.69 3.99
N ALA A 17 5.57 -0.06 4.06
CA ALA A 17 5.03 0.58 5.25
C ALA A 17 4.73 -0.42 6.37
N PHE A 18 4.25 -1.61 6.02
CA PHE A 18 4.03 -2.68 7.00
C PHE A 18 5.34 -3.21 7.60
N LYS A 19 6.37 -3.41 6.77
CA LYS A 19 7.68 -3.95 7.18
C LYS A 19 8.58 -2.91 7.86
N ASN A 20 8.52 -1.65 7.44
CA ASN A 20 9.39 -0.56 7.89
C ASN A 20 8.60 0.68 8.36
N PRO A 21 7.69 0.55 9.34
CA PRO A 21 6.82 1.65 9.75
C PRO A 21 7.59 2.83 10.38
N GLU A 22 8.72 2.55 11.04
CA GLU A 22 9.59 3.57 11.62
C GLU A 22 10.23 4.45 10.53
N LYS A 23 10.69 3.84 9.43
CA LYS A 23 11.22 4.60 8.29
C LYS A 23 10.14 5.44 7.63
N VAL A 24 8.92 4.92 7.49
CA VAL A 24 7.80 5.70 6.96
C VAL A 24 7.50 6.90 7.86
N TRP A 25 7.52 6.69 9.18
CA TRP A 25 7.39 7.79 10.14
C TRP A 25 8.49 8.84 9.98
N GLU A 26 9.76 8.42 9.91
CA GLU A 26 10.90 9.30 9.67
C GLU A 26 10.72 10.12 8.39
N TYR A 27 10.34 9.49 7.28
CA TYR A 27 10.07 10.20 6.02
C TYR A 27 8.91 11.19 6.13
N GLN A 28 7.82 10.81 6.79
CA GLN A 28 6.65 11.68 6.98
C GLN A 28 6.96 12.90 7.87
N HIS A 29 7.87 12.73 8.83
CA HIS A 29 8.15 13.72 9.87
C HIS A 29 9.51 14.39 9.72
N PHE A 30 10.24 14.08 8.64
CA PHE A 30 11.60 14.57 8.39
C PHE A 30 11.73 16.09 8.45
N LEU A 31 10.68 16.83 8.04
CA LEU A 31 10.65 18.30 8.03
C LEU A 31 9.88 18.91 9.21
N THR A 32 9.17 18.11 10.00
CA THR A 32 8.18 18.58 10.97
C THR A 32 8.49 18.20 12.41
N VAL A 33 9.36 17.21 12.64
CA VAL A 33 9.67 16.75 13.99
C VAL A 33 11.18 16.61 14.13
N LYS A 34 11.77 17.47 14.99
CA LYS A 34 13.22 17.56 15.17
C LYS A 34 13.81 16.34 15.91
N ASP A 35 13.03 15.69 16.78
CA ASP A 35 13.52 14.65 17.71
C ASP A 35 12.46 13.59 18.13
N GLY A 36 11.33 13.46 17.42
CA GLY A 36 10.20 12.65 17.89
C GLY A 36 10.23 11.21 17.40
N THR A 37 10.63 10.29 18.27
CA THR A 37 10.47 8.85 18.03
C THR A 37 9.00 8.49 17.81
N PRO A 38 8.67 7.62 16.85
CA PRO A 38 7.29 7.21 16.62
C PRO A 38 6.71 6.59 17.90
N THR A 39 5.49 7.01 18.26
CA THR A 39 4.75 6.30 19.30
C THR A 39 4.34 4.92 18.79
N LEU A 40 4.10 3.97 19.71
CA LEU A 40 3.55 2.66 19.34
C LEU A 40 2.26 2.81 18.53
N PHE A 41 1.39 3.75 18.91
CA PHE A 41 0.16 4.05 18.16
C PHE A 41 0.44 4.46 16.71
N SER A 42 1.42 5.35 16.50
CA SER A 42 1.84 5.77 15.15
C SER A 42 2.32 4.59 14.31
N ILE A 43 3.12 3.69 14.89
CA ILE A 43 3.62 2.48 14.21
C ILE A 43 2.46 1.57 13.82
N TYR A 44 1.51 1.32 14.74
CA TYR A 44 0.33 0.51 14.46
C TYR A 44 -0.51 1.11 13.35
N PHE A 45 -0.72 2.42 13.37
CA PHE A 45 -1.51 3.12 12.36
C PHE A 45 -0.85 3.04 10.98
N ILE A 46 0.46 3.24 10.89
CA ILE A 46 1.22 3.09 9.63
C ILE A 46 1.09 1.66 9.08
N LYS A 47 1.21 0.64 9.93
CA LYS A 47 1.02 -0.76 9.53
C LYS A 47 -0.40 -1.01 9.02
N ALA A 48 -1.41 -0.52 9.72
CA ALA A 48 -2.81 -0.66 9.31
C ALA A 48 -3.08 0.02 7.96
N CYS A 49 -2.56 1.24 7.75
CA CYS A 49 -2.62 1.92 6.45
C CYS A 49 -1.92 1.14 5.35
N GLY A 50 -0.76 0.53 5.63
CA GLY A 50 -0.06 -0.34 4.70
C GLY A 50 -0.91 -1.53 4.26
N ILE A 51 -1.62 -2.18 5.20
CA ILE A 51 -2.57 -3.26 4.91
C ILE A 51 -3.74 -2.75 4.07
N LEU A 52 -4.33 -1.61 4.41
CA LEU A 52 -5.45 -1.03 3.66
C LEU A 52 -5.08 -0.72 2.20
N LEU A 53 -3.85 -0.28 1.94
CA LEU A 53 -3.34 -0.08 0.59
C LEU A 53 -3.25 -1.40 -0.19
N ILE A 54 -2.78 -2.48 0.45
CA ILE A 54 -2.73 -3.81 -0.16
C ILE A 54 -4.14 -4.32 -0.48
N VAL A 55 -5.09 -4.18 0.45
CA VAL A 55 -6.49 -4.60 0.24
C VAL A 55 -7.12 -3.82 -0.92
N THR A 56 -6.84 -2.51 -1.00
CA THR A 56 -7.29 -1.66 -2.11
C THR A 56 -6.70 -2.13 -3.44
N ALA A 57 -5.41 -2.48 -3.48
CA ALA A 57 -4.77 -3.03 -4.67
C ALA A 57 -5.42 -4.33 -5.15
N ILE A 58 -5.79 -5.21 -4.21
CA ILE A 58 -6.54 -6.45 -4.52
C ILE A 58 -7.91 -6.12 -5.11
N GLY A 59 -8.66 -5.19 -4.50
CA GLY A 59 -9.95 -4.74 -5.02
C GLY A 59 -9.84 -4.19 -6.45
N MET A 60 -8.79 -3.40 -6.73
CA MET A 60 -8.51 -2.87 -8.06
C MET A 60 -8.10 -3.94 -9.09
N LEU A 61 -7.63 -5.12 -8.66
CA LEU A 61 -7.29 -6.23 -9.55
C LEU A 61 -8.51 -7.02 -10.02
N LEU A 62 -9.61 -7.03 -9.26
CA LEU A 62 -10.80 -7.83 -9.57
C LEU A 62 -11.34 -7.62 -11.00
N PRO A 63 -11.50 -6.38 -11.51
CA PRO A 63 -12.00 -6.17 -12.87
C PRO A 63 -11.06 -6.72 -13.95
N PHE A 64 -9.75 -6.76 -13.69
CA PHE A 64 -8.78 -7.34 -14.63
C PHE A 64 -8.91 -8.86 -14.71
N ILE A 65 -9.17 -9.50 -13.56
CA ILE A 65 -9.38 -10.95 -13.49
C ILE A 65 -10.62 -11.34 -14.29
N GLU A 66 -11.72 -10.60 -14.13
CA GLU A 66 -12.96 -10.80 -14.90
C GLU A 66 -12.72 -10.68 -16.42
N VAL A 67 -12.03 -9.62 -16.85
CA VAL A 67 -11.71 -9.41 -18.28
C VAL A 67 -10.81 -10.52 -18.83
N ILE A 68 -9.86 -11.03 -18.05
CA ILE A 68 -8.99 -12.13 -18.48
C ILE A 68 -9.82 -13.41 -18.62
N LEU A 69 -10.62 -13.76 -17.60
CA LEU A 69 -11.49 -14.93 -17.59
C LEU A 69 -12.45 -14.94 -18.79
N ASP A 70 -13.10 -13.81 -19.06
CA ASP A 70 -14.00 -13.64 -20.21
C ASP A 70 -13.29 -13.93 -21.54
N LYS A 71 -12.05 -13.44 -21.69
CA LYS A 71 -11.26 -13.61 -22.92
C LYS A 71 -10.58 -14.97 -23.09
N THR A 72 -10.44 -15.76 -22.02
CA THR A 72 -9.74 -17.06 -22.05
C THR A 72 -10.65 -18.26 -21.90
N ILE A 73 -11.71 -18.19 -21.09
CA ILE A 73 -12.56 -19.34 -20.77
C ILE A 73 -13.87 -19.34 -21.55
N PHE A 74 -14.47 -18.17 -21.80
CA PHE A 74 -15.75 -18.05 -22.50
C PHE A 74 -15.62 -17.85 -24.01
N LYS A 75 -14.48 -18.25 -24.59
CA LYS A 75 -14.20 -18.17 -26.02
C LYS A 75 -14.64 -19.42 -26.77
#